data_AF-A0A955FGP2-F1
#
_entry.id   AF-A0A955FGP2-F1
#
_cell.length_a   1.000
_cell.length_b   1.000
_cell.length_c   1.000
_cell.angle_alpha   90.00
_cell.angle_beta   90.00
_cell.angle_gamma   90.00
#
_symmetry.space_group_name_H-M   'P 1'
#
loop_
_entity.id
_entity.type
_entity.pdbx_description
1 polymer ?
#
loop_
_entity_poly.entity_id
_entity_poly.type
_entity_poly.pdbx_seq_one_letter_code
_entity_poly.pdbx_strand_id
1 'polypeptide(L)'
;LLGGHEEQYIVLNFISGKTVDQHVVRQTTDDQVQVFATDVWRLQEIAQKLYPEDPQRQNKAFLGELIYTLSVAATLTDGTLPVYIVK
;
A
#
# COMPACT_ATOMS: atom_id res chain seq x y z
N LEU A 1 -18.03 0.19 1.23
CA LEU A 1 -17.59 1.15 2.27
C LEU A 1 -18.70 2.17 2.43
N LEU A 2 -19.14 2.40 3.67
CA LEU A 2 -20.10 3.44 4.04
C LEU A 2 -19.34 4.42 4.94
N GLY A 3 -19.59 5.73 4.79
CA GLY A 3 -18.87 6.78 5.53
C GLY A 3 -17.82 7.50 4.69
N GLY A 4 -17.20 8.51 5.30
CA GLY A 4 -16.15 9.32 4.69
C GLY A 4 -14.78 8.63 4.66
N HIS A 5 -14.01 8.93 3.63
CA HIS A 5 -12.61 8.55 3.49
C HIS A 5 -11.74 9.67 4.03
N GLU A 6 -10.99 9.38 5.09
CA GLU A 6 -10.11 10.34 5.79
C GLU A 6 -8.78 9.66 6.13
N GLU A 7 -8.16 9.02 5.14
CA GLU A 7 -6.85 8.39 5.31
C GLU A 7 -5.80 9.43 5.72
N GLN A 8 -5.07 9.15 6.81
CA GLN A 8 -4.07 10.03 7.40
C GLN A 8 -2.64 9.56 7.12
N TYR A 9 -2.48 8.29 6.73
CA TYR A 9 -1.19 7.63 6.57
C TYR A 9 -1.21 6.68 5.40
N ILE A 10 -0.08 6.58 4.68
CA ILE A 10 0.16 5.49 3.73
C ILE A 10 1.04 4.45 4.44
N VAL A 11 0.60 3.20 4.50
CA VAL A 11 1.35 2.10 5.13
C VAL A 11 1.86 1.14 4.06
N LEU A 12 3.17 1.07 3.91
CA LEU A 12 3.86 0.16 3.00
C LEU A 12 4.36 -1.07 3.76
N ASN A 13 3.69 -2.20 3.60
CA ASN A 13 4.01 -3.45 4.30
C ASN A 13 4.95 -4.35 3.46
N PHE A 14 6.13 -4.64 4.01
CA PHE A 14 7.11 -5.55 3.42
C PHE A 14 7.13 -6.94 4.10
N ILE A 15 6.33 -7.17 5.15
CA ILE A 15 6.29 -8.46 5.85
C ILE A 15 5.50 -9.48 5.02
N SER A 16 6.23 -10.45 4.46
CA SER A 16 5.66 -11.51 3.64
C SER A 16 4.60 -12.34 4.36
N GLY A 17 3.49 -12.63 3.67
CA GLY A 17 2.39 -13.43 4.21
C GLY A 17 1.55 -12.72 5.28
N LYS A 18 1.77 -11.42 5.51
CA LYS A 18 0.98 -10.57 6.42
C LYS A 18 0.35 -9.42 5.65
N THR A 19 -0.68 -8.83 6.23
CA THR A 19 -1.35 -7.63 5.74
C THR A 19 -1.73 -6.74 6.92
N VAL A 20 -2.10 -5.49 6.64
CA VAL A 20 -2.60 -4.54 7.64
C VAL A 20 -4.12 -4.68 7.71
N ASP A 21 -4.62 -5.09 8.88
CA ASP A 21 -6.06 -5.07 9.15
C ASP A 21 -6.50 -3.63 9.47
N GLN A 22 -7.06 -2.95 8.47
CA GLN A 22 -7.52 -1.57 8.60
C GLN A 22 -8.73 -1.43 9.55
N HIS A 23 -9.49 -2.50 9.78
CA HIS A 23 -10.60 -2.45 10.74
C HIS A 23 -10.06 -2.43 12.17
N VAL A 24 -9.04 -3.23 12.47
CA VAL A 24 -8.36 -3.20 13.78
C VAL A 24 -7.75 -1.82 14.05
N VAL A 25 -7.16 -1.17 13.05
CA VAL A 25 -6.63 0.20 13.19
C VAL A 25 -7.73 1.18 13.61
N ARG A 26 -8.87 1.18 12.90
CA ARG A 26 -10.01 2.05 13.23
C ARG A 26 -10.55 1.77 14.63
N GLN A 27 -10.79 0.50 14.96
CA GLN A 27 -11.29 0.10 16.28
C GLN A 27 -10.36 0.51 17.43
N THR A 28 -9.04 0.32 17.25
CA THR A 28 -8.05 0.63 18.30
C THR A 28 -7.88 2.14 18.50
N THR A 29 -8.28 2.94 17.52
CA THR A 29 -8.15 4.39 17.53
C THR A 29 -9.50 5.10 17.69
N ASP A 30 -10.58 4.39 18.07
CA ASP A 30 -11.94 4.94 18.17
C ASP A 30 -12.35 5.71 16.90
N ASP A 31 -12.11 5.09 15.74
CA ASP A 31 -12.35 5.61 14.39
C ASP A 31 -11.60 6.92 14.04
N GLN A 32 -10.64 7.36 14.87
CA GLN A 32 -9.87 8.59 14.64
C GLN A 32 -8.79 8.44 13.57
N VAL A 33 -8.36 7.22 13.24
CA VAL A 33 -7.29 6.97 12.27
C VAL A 33 -7.77 6.02 11.17
N GLN A 34 -7.57 6.45 9.91
CA GLN A 34 -7.69 5.62 8.72
C GLN A 34 -6.35 5.59 7.99
N VAL A 35 -6.02 4.46 7.36
CA VAL A 35 -4.73 4.27 6.67
C VAL A 35 -4.94 3.69 5.27
N PHE A 36 -4.16 4.18 4.32
CA PHE A 36 -4.01 3.59 2.99
C PHE A 36 -2.91 2.52 3.05
N ALA A 37 -3.28 1.25 3.24
CA ALA A 37 -2.31 0.16 3.37
C ALA A 37 -2.03 -0.54 2.03
N THR A 38 -0.77 -0.84 1.74
CA THR A 38 -0.32 -1.57 0.55
C THR A 38 0.71 -2.63 0.94
N ASP A 39 0.43 -3.87 0.54
CA ASP A 39 1.34 -5.00 0.72
C ASP A 39 2.40 -5.03 -0.38
N VAL A 40 3.50 -4.31 -0.17
CA VAL A 40 4.61 -4.18 -1.12
C VAL A 40 5.27 -5.53 -1.42
N TRP A 41 5.36 -6.41 -0.42
CA TRP A 41 5.87 -7.77 -0.61
C TRP A 41 5.07 -8.53 -1.68
N ARG A 42 3.75 -8.32 -1.72
CA ARG A 42 2.86 -9.00 -2.66
C ARG A 42 2.98 -8.42 -4.05
N LEU A 43 3.19 -7.11 -4.19
CA LEU A 43 3.48 -6.48 -5.48
C LEU A 43 4.75 -7.06 -6.12
N GLN A 44 5.81 -7.19 -5.32
CA GLN A 44 7.08 -7.80 -5.76
C GLN A 44 6.87 -9.26 -6.19
N GLU A 45 6.14 -10.05 -5.41
CA GLU A 45 5.84 -11.45 -5.73
C GLU A 45 5.02 -11.58 -7.03
N ILE A 46 4.03 -10.71 -7.25
CA ILE A 46 3.24 -10.69 -8.49
C ILE A 46 4.13 -10.35 -9.68
N ALA A 47 4.98 -9.32 -9.56
CA ALA A 47 5.90 -8.95 -10.63
C ALA A 47 6.85 -10.09 -11.01
N GLN A 48 7.38 -10.82 -10.01
CA GLN A 48 8.20 -12.01 -10.23
C GLN A 48 7.44 -13.13 -10.95
N LYS A 49 6.19 -13.38 -10.58
CA LYS A 49 5.35 -14.41 -11.23
C LYS A 49 4.97 -14.05 -12.66
N LEU A 50 4.76 -12.76 -12.96
CA LEU A 50 4.41 -12.29 -14.31
C LEU A 50 5.59 -12.33 -15.28
N TYR A 51 6.81 -12.14 -14.78
CA TYR A 51 8.02 -12.05 -15.60
C TYR A 51 9.15 -12.94 -15.07
N PRO A 52 8.98 -14.27 -14.96
CA PRO A 52 9.89 -15.15 -14.21
C PRO A 52 11.34 -15.14 -14.72
N GLU A 53 11.56 -14.87 -16.01
CA GLU A 53 12.87 -14.90 -16.67
C GLU A 53 13.38 -13.51 -17.09
N ASP A 54 12.64 -12.43 -16.80
CA ASP A 54 12.98 -11.07 -17.22
C ASP A 54 13.05 -10.12 -16.01
N PRO A 55 14.21 -10.04 -15.33
CA PRO A 55 14.39 -9.18 -14.16
C PRO A 55 14.13 -7.69 -14.43
N GLN A 56 14.36 -7.23 -15.67
CA GLN A 56 14.08 -5.83 -16.03
C GLN A 56 12.58 -5.57 -16.06
N ARG A 57 11.79 -6.48 -16.64
CA ARG A 57 10.32 -6.37 -16.62
C ARG A 57 9.74 -6.59 -15.22
N GLN A 58 10.32 -7.49 -14.41
CA GLN A 58 9.93 -7.62 -12.99
C GLN A 58 10.06 -6.27 -12.27
N ASN A 59 11.25 -5.65 -12.34
CA ASN A 59 11.50 -4.37 -11.69
C ASN A 59 10.58 -3.27 -12.23
N LYS A 60 10.37 -3.21 -13.55
CA LYS A 60 9.48 -2.22 -14.14
C LYS A 60 8.03 -2.39 -13.69
N ALA A 61 7.55 -3.63 -13.60
CA ALA A 61 6.19 -3.93 -13.15
C ALA A 61 6.00 -3.62 -11.66
N PHE A 62 6.95 -4.06 -10.82
CA PHE A 62 6.94 -3.77 -9.39
C PHE A 62 6.94 -2.27 -9.10
N LEU A 63 7.91 -1.54 -9.67
CA LEU A 63 8.03 -0.10 -9.46
C LEU A 63 6.85 0.66 -10.07
N GLY A 64 6.37 0.23 -11.24
CA GLY A 64 5.22 0.83 -11.90
C GLY A 64 3.96 0.76 -11.02
N GLU A 65 3.68 -0.41 -10.44
CA GLU A 65 2.52 -0.60 -9.56
C GLU A 65 2.68 0.17 -8.24
N LEU A 66 3.88 0.18 -7.66
CA LEU A 66 4.14 0.95 -6.44
C LEU A 66 3.96 2.45 -6.66
N ILE A 67 4.52 2.99 -7.75
CA ILE A 67 4.37 4.40 -8.12
C ILE A 67 2.91 4.72 -8.42
N TYR A 68 2.21 3.86 -9.15
CA TYR A 68 0.78 4.02 -9.43
C TYR A 68 -0.03 4.08 -8.13
N THR A 69 0.21 3.16 -7.20
CA THR A 69 -0.47 3.11 -5.90
C THR A 69 -0.26 4.38 -5.09
N LEU A 70 0.99 4.86 -5.00
CA LEU A 70 1.30 6.13 -4.33
C LEU A 70 0.66 7.33 -5.04
N SER A 71 0.61 7.31 -6.38
CA SER A 71 -0.03 8.37 -7.17
C SER A 71 -1.53 8.41 -6.96
N VAL A 72 -2.19 7.24 -6.81
CA VAL A 72 -3.61 7.14 -6.47
C VAL A 72 -3.85 7.73 -5.08
N ALA A 73 -3.07 7.33 -4.06
CA ALA A 73 -3.19 7.87 -2.72
C ALA A 73 -3.02 9.40 -2.72
N ALA A 74 -2.03 9.91 -3.46
CA ALA A 74 -1.79 11.35 -3.57
C ALA A 74 -2.90 12.09 -4.33
N THR A 75 -3.53 11.47 -5.34
CA THR A 75 -4.63 12.06 -6.11
C THR A 75 -5.94 12.10 -5.32
N LEU A 76 -6.18 11.09 -4.48
CA LEU A 76 -7.38 11.00 -3.65
C LEU A 76 -7.28 11.81 -2.35
N THR A 77 -6.10 12.34 -2.04
CA THR A 77 -5.82 13.20 -0.89
C THR A 77 -5.19 14.52 -1.35
N ASP A 78 -4.57 15.27 -0.44
CA ASP A 78 -3.78 16.46 -0.79
C ASP A 78 -2.32 16.13 -1.18
N GLY A 79 -1.97 14.84 -1.23
CA GLY A 79 -0.62 14.38 -1.57
C GLY A 79 0.41 14.53 -0.46
N THR A 80 0.01 14.94 0.75
CA THR A 80 0.93 15.19 1.87
C THR A 80 0.98 14.07 2.90
N LEU A 81 0.19 13.00 2.69
CA LEU A 81 0.11 11.91 3.66
C LEU A 81 1.48 11.29 3.97
N PRO A 82 1.88 11.21 5.25
CA PRO A 82 3.12 10.56 5.65
C PRO A 82 3.11 9.07 5.32
N VAL A 83 4.26 8.58 4.86
CA VAL A 83 4.48 7.17 4.51
C VAL A 83 5.17 6.44 5.65
N TYR A 84 4.55 5.38 6.14
CA TYR A 84 5.09 4.46 7.14
C TYR A 84 5.47 3.14 6.48
N ILE A 85 6.67 2.64 6.79
CA ILE A 85 7.15 1.38 6.25
C ILE A 85 7.21 0.34 7.36
N VAL A 86 6.53 -0.79 7.15
CA VAL A 86 6.58 -1.96 8.03
C VAL A 86 7.51 -2.98 7.40
N LYS A 87 8.56 -3.40 8.11
CA LYS A 87 9.62 -4.30 7.62
C LYS A 87 9.87 -5.41 8.61
#